data_AF-A0A4Y2SGV7-F1
#
_entry.id   AF-A0A4Y2SGV7-F1
#
_cell.length_a   1.000
_cell.length_b   1.000
_cell.length_c   1.000
_cell.angle_alpha   90.00
_cell.angle_beta   90.00
_cell.angle_gamma   90.00
#
_symmetry.space_group_name_H-M   'P 1'
#
loop_
_entity.id
_entity.type
_entity.pdbx_description
1 polymer ?
#
loop_
_entity_poly.entity_id
_entity_poly.type
_entity_poly.pdbx_seq_one_letter_code
_entity_poly.pdbx_strand_id
1 'polypeptide(L)'
;MGCDIFREFQEGLLTLNVPITNICNIATDGAPNMIGKKSGFLGLFDQNYPGNNVVFLHCVIHQDALCKSALNMKPVLDAVVKLVNAIRSRGLTHRQFRDFLQSVQSEYSDVLYYTKVRWLSAGCVFERVWQLKDDIVSFFHENQCSAECEMLEDTEWLSDFAFFKDLLCHMNNLNVTMQRKNQFIDDIWAHLKAFKLKLNLFAGQLAKNDLSHFSRLNSIPSVNEEKLKNYEDGLKKLHFEFERRFQDFSAIQTELYIFTMPFNVNCEAVRSDLQLGLIELQSNNHLKQSFLNMPKFAKQDCCKLRLLSVEYRSPPTVALRSPPTRQISDFLASKRGINLLRYFDVPPTLIRGLKLESAHEVPECGVYSSLTFGLGWVGFRTLTAGTQPNSLRHQTQTLSLWWNSSFPERLC
;
A
#
# COMPACT_ATOMS: atom_id res chain seq x y z
N MET A 1 -12.60 -19.69 10.62
CA MET A 1 -11.94 -18.71 9.73
C MET A 1 -10.79 -17.99 10.43
N GLY A 2 -11.00 -17.14 11.46
CA GLY A 2 -9.87 -16.50 12.17
C GLY A 2 -8.91 -17.50 12.84
N CYS A 3 -9.43 -18.56 13.47
CA CYS A 3 -8.61 -19.66 14.00
C CYS A 3 -7.78 -20.38 12.94
N ASP A 4 -8.32 -20.53 11.73
CA ASP A 4 -7.62 -21.19 10.63
C ASP A 4 -6.45 -20.31 10.16
N ILE A 5 -6.68 -19.00 10.00
CA ILE A 5 -5.63 -18.04 9.66
C ILE A 5 -4.52 -18.02 10.73
N PHE A 6 -4.88 -18.10 12.01
CA PHE A 6 -3.89 -18.16 13.09
C PHE A 6 -3.07 -19.45 13.05
N ARG A 7 -3.69 -20.60 12.78
CA ARG A 7 -2.99 -21.87 12.61
C ARG A 7 -2.02 -21.82 11.42
N GLU A 8 -2.47 -21.34 10.27
CA GLU A 8 -1.62 -21.16 9.08
C GLU A 8 -0.45 -20.20 9.35
N PHE A 9 -0.67 -19.13 10.12
CA PHE A 9 0.40 -18.24 10.55
C PHE A 9 1.46 -18.96 11.40
N GLN A 10 1.03 -19.76 12.37
CA GLN A 10 1.95 -20.55 13.21
C GLN A 10 2.73 -21.57 12.39
N GLU A 11 2.05 -22.31 11.49
CA GLU A 11 2.68 -23.26 10.58
C GLU A 11 3.69 -22.57 9.64
N GLY A 12 3.37 -21.37 9.17
CA GLY A 12 4.27 -20.54 8.38
C GLY A 12 5.53 -20.14 9.14
N LEU A 13 5.40 -19.71 10.40
CA LEU A 13 6.56 -19.38 11.25
C LEU A 13 7.47 -20.60 11.48
N LEU A 14 6.88 -21.77 11.71
CA LEU A 14 7.62 -23.02 11.87
C LEU A 14 8.36 -23.40 10.59
N THR A 15 7.67 -23.35 9.46
CA THR A 15 8.23 -23.68 8.13
C THR A 15 9.42 -22.78 7.79
N LEU A 16 9.35 -21.51 8.16
CA LEU A 16 10.38 -20.51 7.88
C LEU A 16 11.43 -20.39 8.99
N ASN A 17 11.26 -21.14 10.09
CA ASN A 17 12.12 -21.10 11.27
C ASN A 17 12.26 -19.67 11.84
N VAL A 18 11.16 -18.93 11.89
CA VAL A 18 11.11 -17.56 12.43
C VAL A 18 10.52 -17.59 13.84
N PRO A 19 11.31 -17.24 14.88
CA PRO A 19 10.79 -17.10 16.23
C PRO A 19 9.68 -16.05 16.30
N ILE A 20 8.62 -16.33 17.05
CA ILE A 20 7.49 -15.39 17.26
C ILE A 20 7.96 -14.04 17.83
N THR A 21 9.02 -14.06 18.65
CA THR A 21 9.65 -12.87 19.25
C THR A 21 10.28 -11.93 18.23
N ASN A 22 10.51 -12.40 16.99
CA ASN A 22 11.06 -11.58 15.91
C ASN A 22 9.97 -10.84 15.12
N ILE A 23 8.69 -11.10 15.39
CA ILE A 23 7.57 -10.41 14.75
C ILE A 23 7.37 -9.07 15.46
N CYS A 24 7.63 -7.97 14.75
CA CYS A 24 7.50 -6.62 15.30
C CYS A 24 6.17 -5.93 14.92
N ASN A 25 5.55 -6.35 13.82
CA ASN A 25 4.34 -5.73 13.29
C ASN A 25 3.49 -6.74 12.53
N ILE A 26 2.16 -6.59 12.61
CA ILE A 26 1.22 -7.29 11.73
C ILE A 26 0.22 -6.29 11.15
N ALA A 27 0.11 -6.27 9.82
CA ALA A 27 -0.88 -5.49 9.10
C ALA A 27 -2.04 -6.38 8.63
N THR A 28 -3.29 -5.98 8.87
CA THR A 28 -4.49 -6.73 8.46
C THR A 28 -5.48 -5.84 7.71
N ASP A 29 -6.40 -6.42 6.94
CA ASP A 29 -7.46 -5.69 6.21
C ASP A 29 -8.62 -5.21 7.10
N GLY A 30 -8.51 -5.37 8.42
CA GLY A 30 -9.57 -4.96 9.35
C GLY A 30 -10.80 -5.87 9.33
N ALA A 31 -10.82 -6.98 8.58
CA ALA A 31 -11.97 -7.86 8.53
C ALA A 31 -12.26 -8.48 9.91
N PRO A 32 -13.54 -8.79 10.25
CA PRO A 32 -13.89 -9.37 11.55
C PRO A 32 -13.11 -10.64 11.91
N ASN A 33 -12.78 -11.46 10.91
CA ASN A 33 -11.97 -12.67 11.09
C ASN A 33 -10.49 -12.37 11.42
N MET A 34 -10.01 -11.16 11.10
CA MET A 34 -8.67 -10.71 11.45
C MET A 34 -8.66 -10.03 12.82
N ILE A 35 -9.58 -9.07 13.06
CA ILE A 35 -9.51 -8.19 14.25
C ILE A 35 -10.36 -8.64 15.45
N GLY A 36 -11.17 -9.70 15.29
CA GLY A 36 -12.07 -10.17 16.35
C GLY A 36 -11.34 -10.57 17.63
N LYS A 37 -11.78 -10.03 18.78
CA LYS A 37 -11.10 -10.23 20.09
C LYS A 37 -11.06 -11.69 20.57
N LYS A 38 -12.10 -12.48 20.27
CA LYS A 38 -12.23 -13.86 20.77
C LYS A 38 -11.76 -14.91 19.75
N SER A 39 -12.18 -14.75 18.50
CA SER A 39 -12.00 -15.75 17.44
C SER A 39 -11.32 -15.19 16.18
N GLY A 40 -10.94 -13.91 16.20
CA GLY A 40 -10.17 -13.29 15.14
C GLY A 40 -8.67 -13.53 15.33
N PHE A 41 -7.92 -13.47 14.23
CA PHE A 41 -6.48 -13.70 14.21
C PHE A 41 -5.72 -12.88 15.28
N LEU A 42 -5.96 -11.56 15.36
CA LEU A 42 -5.30 -10.67 16.32
C LEU A 42 -5.66 -11.01 17.77
N GLY A 43 -6.95 -11.29 18.04
CA GLY A 43 -7.39 -11.69 19.37
C GLY A 43 -6.75 -13.01 19.82
N LEU A 44 -6.60 -13.97 18.91
CA LEU A 44 -5.91 -15.23 19.18
C LEU A 44 -4.40 -15.03 19.36
N PHE A 45 -3.79 -14.15 18.58
CA PHE A 45 -2.39 -13.79 18.72
C PHE A 45 -2.09 -13.24 20.12
N ASP A 46 -2.86 -12.26 20.58
CA ASP A 46 -2.69 -11.64 21.91
C ASP A 46 -2.91 -12.64 23.05
N GLN A 47 -3.87 -13.56 22.90
CA GLN A 47 -4.14 -14.60 23.90
C GLN A 47 -2.99 -15.61 24.02
N ASN A 48 -2.35 -15.99 22.89
CA ASN A 48 -1.28 -16.97 22.87
C ASN A 48 0.09 -16.36 23.15
N TYR A 49 0.28 -15.07 22.85
CA TYR A 49 1.56 -14.37 22.95
C TYR A 49 1.43 -13.01 23.68
N PRO A 50 0.88 -12.96 24.91
CA PRO A 50 0.58 -11.70 25.60
C PRO A 50 1.81 -10.85 25.95
N GLY A 51 3.00 -11.45 25.97
CA GLY A 51 4.27 -10.73 26.20
C GLY A 51 4.95 -10.21 24.93
N ASN A 52 4.38 -10.48 23.75
CA ASN A 52 4.97 -10.07 22.48
C ASN A 52 4.43 -8.69 22.08
N ASN A 53 5.28 -7.65 22.16
CA ASN A 53 4.91 -6.28 21.85
C ASN A 53 4.82 -6.05 20.33
N VAL A 54 3.80 -6.62 19.69
CA VAL A 54 3.56 -6.47 18.24
C VAL A 54 2.70 -5.25 17.98
N VAL A 55 3.13 -4.42 17.03
CA VAL A 55 2.31 -3.32 16.52
C VAL A 55 1.30 -3.86 15.52
N PHE A 56 0.01 -3.69 15.80
CA PHE A 56 -1.05 -4.01 14.85
C PHE A 56 -1.43 -2.79 14.03
N LEU A 57 -1.37 -2.94 12.71
CA LEU A 57 -1.79 -1.90 11.78
C LEU A 57 -2.94 -2.39 10.94
N HIS A 58 -3.83 -1.47 10.59
CA HIS A 58 -4.79 -1.74 9.53
C HIS A 58 -4.14 -1.33 8.20
N CYS A 59 -4.16 -2.25 7.23
CA CYS A 59 -3.64 -2.11 5.89
C CYS A 59 -3.96 -0.73 5.29
N VAL A 60 -2.90 0.02 5.01
CA VAL A 60 -2.97 1.41 4.56
C VAL A 60 -3.79 1.58 3.29
N ILE A 61 -3.63 0.64 2.34
CA ILE A 61 -4.36 0.66 1.06
C ILE A 61 -5.85 0.38 1.27
N HIS A 62 -6.18 -0.50 2.23
CA HIS A 62 -7.57 -0.77 2.58
C HIS A 62 -8.18 0.46 3.28
N GLN A 63 -7.48 1.05 4.25
CA GLN A 63 -7.93 2.26 4.94
C GLN A 63 -8.18 3.44 3.98
N ASP A 64 -7.25 3.71 3.06
CA ASP A 64 -7.38 4.73 2.01
C ASP A 64 -8.65 4.50 1.15
N ALA A 65 -8.89 3.24 0.74
CA ALA A 65 -10.08 2.88 -0.01
C ALA A 65 -11.39 3.05 0.80
N LEU A 66 -11.35 2.89 2.12
CA LEU A 66 -12.50 3.11 3.00
C LEU A 66 -12.78 4.60 3.24
N CYS A 67 -11.79 5.49 3.17
CA CYS A 67 -11.99 6.93 3.32
C CYS A 67 -12.98 7.51 2.29
N LYS A 68 -13.18 6.85 1.14
CA LYS A 68 -14.16 7.25 0.12
C LYS A 68 -15.59 7.36 0.66
N SER A 69 -15.93 6.64 1.73
CA SER A 69 -17.28 6.68 2.33
C SER A 69 -17.63 8.05 2.90
N ALA A 70 -16.63 8.93 3.09
CA ALA A 70 -16.84 10.33 3.48
C ALA A 70 -17.54 11.17 2.38
N LEU A 71 -17.49 10.71 1.13
CA LEU A 71 -17.89 11.46 -0.05
C LEU A 71 -19.25 10.98 -0.57
N ASN A 72 -20.11 11.91 -0.97
CA ASN A 72 -21.39 11.58 -1.62
C ASN A 72 -21.20 11.32 -3.13
N MET A 73 -20.40 10.32 -3.47
CA MET A 73 -20.04 10.00 -4.88
C MET A 73 -21.02 9.07 -5.59
N LYS A 74 -21.97 8.49 -4.85
CA LYS A 74 -22.88 7.49 -5.37
C LYS A 74 -23.65 7.95 -6.62
N PRO A 75 -24.23 9.17 -6.66
CA PRO A 75 -24.98 9.62 -7.84
C PRO A 75 -24.12 9.66 -9.11
N VAL A 76 -22.91 10.21 -9.02
CA VAL A 76 -21.98 10.29 -10.16
C VAL A 76 -21.49 8.91 -10.57
N LEU A 77 -21.12 8.06 -9.60
CA LEU A 77 -20.66 6.71 -9.88
C LEU A 77 -21.75 5.87 -10.57
N ASP A 78 -22.99 5.89 -10.05
CA ASP A 78 -24.09 5.12 -10.61
C ASP A 78 -24.40 5.57 -12.04
N ALA A 79 -24.37 6.88 -12.30
CA ALA A 79 -24.54 7.47 -13.64
C ALA A 79 -23.43 7.03 -14.63
N VAL A 80 -22.16 7.12 -14.23
CA VAL A 80 -21.03 6.65 -15.06
C VAL A 80 -21.12 5.14 -15.33
N VAL A 81 -21.48 4.35 -14.32
CA VAL A 81 -21.64 2.89 -14.49
C VAL A 81 -22.80 2.57 -15.44
N LYS A 82 -23.92 3.28 -15.33
CA LYS A 82 -25.05 3.14 -16.26
C LYS A 82 -24.62 3.45 -17.70
N LEU A 83 -23.91 4.55 -17.92
CA LEU A 83 -23.38 4.95 -19.23
C LEU A 83 -22.48 3.88 -19.83
N VAL A 84 -21.48 3.43 -19.07
CA VAL A 84 -20.54 2.40 -19.50
C VAL A 84 -21.29 1.11 -19.83
N ASN A 85 -22.29 0.74 -19.02
CA ASN A 85 -23.09 -0.45 -19.30
C ASN A 85 -23.97 -0.29 -20.54
N ALA A 86 -24.52 0.89 -20.83
CA ALA A 86 -25.27 1.14 -22.06
C ALA A 86 -24.42 0.88 -23.32
N ILE A 87 -23.14 1.25 -23.28
CA ILE A 87 -22.18 0.98 -24.35
C ILE A 87 -21.74 -0.50 -24.36
N ARG A 88 -21.36 -1.04 -23.19
CA ARG A 88 -20.60 -2.28 -23.08
C ARG A 88 -21.44 -3.55 -23.00
N SER A 89 -22.67 -3.47 -22.50
CA SER A 89 -23.50 -4.65 -22.21
C SER A 89 -24.05 -5.31 -23.48
N ARG A 90 -24.25 -4.55 -24.56
CA ARG A 90 -24.80 -5.03 -25.83
C ARG A 90 -23.69 -5.12 -26.88
N GLY A 91 -23.43 -6.32 -27.40
CA GLY A 91 -22.32 -6.57 -28.33
C GLY A 91 -22.42 -5.84 -29.68
N LEU A 92 -23.63 -5.48 -30.12
CA LEU A 92 -23.81 -4.64 -31.31
C LEU A 92 -23.41 -3.18 -31.02
N THR A 93 -24.01 -2.58 -30.00
CA THR A 93 -23.72 -1.21 -29.55
C THR A 93 -22.23 -1.01 -29.27
N HIS A 94 -21.60 -1.98 -28.60
CA HIS A 94 -20.17 -1.93 -28.32
C HIS A 94 -19.31 -1.90 -29.58
N ARG A 95 -19.62 -2.75 -30.58
CA ARG A 95 -18.90 -2.76 -31.86
C ARG A 95 -19.09 -1.44 -32.62
N GLN A 96 -20.34 -0.98 -32.71
CA GLN A 96 -20.66 0.31 -33.35
C GLN A 96 -19.93 1.48 -32.68
N PHE A 97 -19.85 1.50 -31.34
CA PHE A 97 -19.12 2.53 -30.62
C PHE A 97 -17.62 2.50 -30.93
N ARG A 98 -17.00 1.32 -31.00
CA ARG A 98 -15.59 1.19 -31.38
C ARG A 98 -15.32 1.62 -32.82
N ASP A 99 -16.20 1.23 -33.74
CA ASP A 99 -16.11 1.63 -35.14
C ASP A 99 -16.27 3.15 -35.28
N PHE A 100 -17.19 3.75 -34.52
CA PHE A 100 -17.37 5.19 -34.42
C PHE A 100 -16.09 5.89 -33.92
N LEU A 101 -15.53 5.46 -32.79
CA LEU A 101 -14.28 6.02 -32.23
C LEU A 101 -13.12 5.95 -33.22
N GLN A 102 -13.02 4.85 -33.98
CA GLN A 102 -12.02 4.72 -35.03
C GLN A 102 -12.27 5.71 -36.18
N SER A 103 -13.53 5.93 -36.57
CA SER A 103 -13.90 6.84 -37.65
C SER A 103 -13.61 8.32 -37.33
N VAL A 104 -13.80 8.73 -36.07
CA VAL A 104 -13.50 10.08 -35.60
C VAL A 104 -12.03 10.26 -35.16
N GLN A 105 -11.21 9.22 -35.30
CA GLN A 105 -9.80 9.20 -34.88
C GLN A 105 -9.63 9.58 -33.40
N SER A 106 -10.53 9.11 -32.54
CA SER A 106 -10.46 9.36 -31.09
C SER A 106 -9.16 8.81 -30.49
N GLU A 107 -8.64 9.48 -29.47
CA GLU A 107 -7.42 9.08 -28.75
C GLU A 107 -7.55 7.66 -28.17
N TYR A 108 -8.76 7.28 -27.74
CA TYR A 108 -9.03 5.97 -27.16
C TYR A 108 -9.98 5.17 -28.04
N SER A 109 -9.68 3.88 -28.19
CA SER A 109 -10.48 2.98 -29.04
C SER A 109 -11.68 2.32 -28.35
N ASP A 110 -11.88 2.55 -27.04
CA ASP A 110 -12.96 1.94 -26.25
C ASP A 110 -13.13 2.61 -24.87
N VAL A 111 -14.27 2.39 -24.23
CA VAL A 111 -14.47 2.65 -22.78
C VAL A 111 -13.95 1.48 -21.92
N LEU A 112 -13.60 1.77 -20.66
CA LEU A 112 -13.19 0.75 -19.71
C LEU A 112 -14.41 0.14 -19.00
N TYR A 113 -14.45 -1.18 -18.87
CA TYR A 113 -15.50 -1.86 -18.12
C TYR A 113 -15.34 -1.62 -16.61
N TYR A 114 -16.42 -1.23 -15.95
CA TYR A 114 -16.40 -1.01 -14.51
C TYR A 114 -16.54 -2.34 -13.75
N THR A 115 -15.59 -2.60 -12.85
CA THR A 115 -15.72 -3.67 -11.85
C THR A 115 -15.79 -3.06 -10.45
N LYS A 116 -16.75 -3.51 -9.63
CA LYS A 116 -16.94 -3.06 -8.23
C LYS A 116 -15.75 -3.36 -7.30
N VAL A 117 -14.77 -4.14 -7.78
CA VAL A 117 -13.75 -4.77 -6.94
C VAL A 117 -12.75 -3.76 -6.36
N ARG A 118 -12.47 -2.63 -7.03
CA ARG A 118 -11.44 -1.67 -6.56
C ARG A 118 -11.81 -0.22 -6.83
N TRP A 119 -11.55 0.64 -5.84
CA TRP A 119 -11.69 2.09 -6.00
C TRP A 119 -10.78 2.66 -7.10
N LEU A 120 -9.57 2.10 -7.26
CA LEU A 120 -8.63 2.49 -8.31
C LEU A 120 -9.17 2.24 -9.73
N SER A 121 -9.94 1.15 -9.93
CA SER A 121 -10.57 0.90 -11.23
C SER A 121 -11.68 1.92 -11.53
N ALA A 122 -12.35 2.45 -10.50
CA ALA A 122 -13.31 3.54 -10.69
C ALA A 122 -12.62 4.79 -11.26
N GLY A 123 -11.45 5.16 -10.71
CA GLY A 123 -10.67 6.31 -11.19
C GLY A 123 -10.22 6.20 -12.65
N CYS A 124 -9.90 4.99 -13.11
CA CYS A 124 -9.54 4.72 -14.50
C CYS A 124 -10.75 4.82 -15.44
N VAL A 125 -11.89 4.25 -15.04
CA VAL A 125 -13.15 4.36 -15.80
C VAL A 125 -13.59 5.82 -15.91
N PHE A 126 -13.54 6.57 -14.82
CA PHE A 126 -13.87 8.00 -14.81
C PHE A 126 -12.94 8.79 -15.74
N GLU A 127 -11.64 8.48 -15.76
CA GLU A 127 -10.71 9.11 -16.70
C GLU A 127 -11.15 8.83 -18.14
N ARG A 128 -11.39 7.56 -18.48
CA ARG A 128 -11.73 7.19 -19.85
C ARG A 128 -13.04 7.85 -20.31
N VAL A 129 -14.04 7.89 -19.44
CA VAL A 129 -15.32 8.56 -19.74
C VAL A 129 -15.13 10.07 -19.86
N TRP A 130 -14.30 10.70 -19.02
CA TRP A 130 -13.99 12.13 -19.13
C TRP A 130 -13.32 12.49 -20.47
N GLN A 131 -12.35 11.68 -20.91
CA GLN A 131 -11.66 11.90 -22.18
C GLN A 131 -12.56 11.66 -23.40
N LEU A 132 -13.45 10.66 -23.32
CA LEU A 132 -14.38 10.31 -24.40
C LEU A 132 -15.74 11.02 -24.32
N LYS A 133 -15.96 11.95 -23.39
CA LYS A 133 -17.30 12.48 -23.11
C LYS A 133 -17.98 13.08 -24.35
N ASP A 134 -17.23 13.80 -25.18
CA ASP A 134 -17.75 14.46 -26.38
C ASP A 134 -18.06 13.42 -27.47
N ASP A 135 -17.17 12.46 -27.68
CA ASP A 135 -17.38 11.31 -28.59
C ASP A 135 -18.59 10.46 -28.17
N ILE A 136 -18.77 10.23 -26.87
CA ILE A 136 -19.90 9.48 -26.32
C ILE A 136 -21.21 10.22 -26.61
N VAL A 137 -21.25 11.54 -26.40
CA VAL A 137 -22.42 12.37 -26.71
C VAL A 137 -22.74 12.29 -28.21
N SER A 138 -21.76 12.50 -29.08
CA SER A 138 -21.95 12.39 -30.53
C SER A 138 -22.48 11.01 -30.96
N PHE A 139 -21.89 9.94 -30.44
CA PHE A 139 -22.34 8.58 -30.74
C PHE A 139 -23.81 8.33 -30.37
N PHE A 140 -24.24 8.76 -29.17
CA PHE A 140 -25.62 8.53 -28.74
C PHE A 140 -26.63 9.41 -29.50
N HIS A 141 -26.24 10.61 -29.92
CA HIS A 141 -27.08 11.44 -30.82
C HIS A 141 -27.27 10.78 -32.19
N GLU A 142 -26.21 10.25 -32.80
CA GLU A 142 -26.31 9.55 -34.09
C GLU A 142 -27.19 8.30 -34.03
N ASN A 143 -27.21 7.62 -32.89
CA ASN A 143 -28.02 6.42 -32.65
C ASN A 143 -29.42 6.73 -32.09
N GLN A 144 -29.84 8.00 -32.05
CA GLN A 144 -31.15 8.43 -31.54
C GLN A 144 -31.43 7.96 -30.10
N CYS A 145 -30.39 7.90 -29.27
CA CYS A 145 -30.41 7.38 -27.90
C CYS A 145 -29.80 8.39 -26.90
N SER A 146 -30.01 9.69 -27.11
CA SER A 146 -29.45 10.78 -26.30
C SER A 146 -29.79 10.70 -24.80
N ALA A 147 -30.92 10.09 -24.44
CA ALA A 147 -31.31 9.86 -23.05
C ALA A 147 -30.29 9.02 -22.25
N GLU A 148 -29.42 8.24 -22.91
CA GLU A 148 -28.37 7.47 -22.23
C GLU A 148 -27.17 8.33 -21.82
N CYS A 149 -27.00 9.53 -22.42
CA CYS A 149 -25.89 10.44 -22.17
C CYS A 149 -26.29 11.85 -21.69
N GLU A 150 -27.57 12.10 -21.36
CA GLU A 150 -28.06 13.44 -20.97
C GLU A 150 -27.24 14.08 -19.84
N MET A 151 -26.75 13.27 -18.89
CA MET A 151 -25.94 13.74 -17.76
C MET A 151 -24.60 14.34 -18.18
N LEU A 152 -24.07 13.99 -19.36
CA LEU A 152 -22.86 14.60 -19.92
C LEU A 152 -23.12 15.98 -20.53
N GLU A 153 -24.39 16.35 -20.75
CA GLU A 153 -24.80 17.67 -21.24
C GLU A 153 -25.28 18.58 -20.10
N ASP A 154 -25.55 18.03 -18.92
CA ASP A 154 -25.86 18.78 -17.69
C ASP A 154 -24.58 19.37 -17.06
N THR A 155 -24.49 20.70 -17.08
CA THR A 155 -23.34 21.43 -16.51
C THR A 155 -23.21 21.26 -14.99
N GLU A 156 -24.32 21.13 -14.27
CA GLU A 156 -24.28 20.88 -12.83
C GLU A 156 -23.69 19.49 -12.60
N TRP A 157 -24.19 18.45 -13.25
CA TRP A 157 -23.64 17.09 -13.11
C TRP A 157 -22.18 17.00 -13.55
N LEU A 158 -21.81 17.66 -14.66
CA LEU A 158 -20.42 17.73 -15.14
C LEU A 158 -19.48 18.34 -14.10
N SER A 159 -19.93 19.33 -13.32
CA SER A 159 -19.15 19.90 -12.22
C SER A 159 -18.85 18.84 -11.15
N ASP A 160 -19.84 18.03 -10.75
CA ASP A 160 -19.64 16.96 -9.77
C ASP A 160 -18.68 15.89 -10.32
N PHE A 161 -18.87 15.52 -11.59
CA PHE A 161 -18.01 14.55 -12.27
C PHE A 161 -16.57 15.05 -12.35
N ALA A 162 -16.36 16.30 -12.72
CA ALA A 162 -15.06 16.95 -12.79
C ALA A 162 -14.36 16.99 -11.42
N PHE A 163 -15.06 17.46 -10.39
CA PHE A 163 -14.56 17.51 -9.01
C PHE A 163 -14.12 16.13 -8.53
N PHE A 164 -15.01 15.14 -8.62
CA PHE A 164 -14.70 13.80 -8.14
C PHE A 164 -13.59 13.15 -8.94
N LYS A 165 -13.50 13.42 -10.24
CA LYS A 165 -12.43 12.88 -11.05
C LYS A 165 -11.06 13.46 -10.67
N ASP A 166 -10.96 14.75 -10.41
CA ASP A 166 -9.72 15.38 -9.93
C ASP A 166 -9.36 14.88 -8.52
N LEU A 167 -10.33 14.75 -7.61
CA LEU A 167 -10.11 14.18 -6.28
C LEU A 167 -9.63 12.73 -6.35
N LEU A 168 -10.25 11.91 -7.21
CA LEU A 168 -9.82 10.53 -7.49
C LEU A 168 -8.38 10.49 -8.01
N CYS A 169 -7.96 11.45 -8.83
CA CYS A 169 -6.58 11.56 -9.29
C CYS A 169 -5.61 11.77 -8.11
N HIS A 170 -5.93 12.70 -7.21
CA HIS A 170 -5.14 12.95 -6.01
C HIS A 170 -5.05 11.72 -5.08
N MET A 171 -6.18 11.03 -4.85
CA MET A 171 -6.21 9.79 -4.07
C MET A 171 -5.41 8.67 -4.74
N ASN A 172 -5.55 8.49 -6.05
CA ASN A 172 -4.79 7.48 -6.80
C ASN A 172 -3.29 7.76 -6.75
N ASN A 173 -2.88 9.03 -6.81
CA ASN A 173 -1.48 9.43 -6.66
C ASN A 173 -0.93 9.09 -5.27
N LEU A 174 -1.69 9.33 -4.20
CA LEU A 174 -1.33 8.88 -2.86
C LEU A 174 -1.17 7.35 -2.83
N ASN A 175 -2.17 6.64 -3.34
CA ASN A 175 -2.21 5.18 -3.34
C ASN A 175 -1.01 4.56 -4.06
N VAL A 176 -0.71 5.01 -5.29
CA VAL A 176 0.45 4.58 -6.06
C VAL A 176 1.75 4.90 -5.31
N THR A 177 1.84 6.06 -4.67
CA THR A 177 3.04 6.47 -3.92
C THR A 177 3.30 5.55 -2.73
N MET A 178 2.27 5.19 -1.97
CA MET A 178 2.39 4.28 -0.82
C MET A 178 2.74 2.84 -1.23
N GLN A 179 2.39 2.42 -2.46
CA GLN A 179 2.70 1.08 -3.00
C GLN A 179 4.05 1.01 -3.73
N ARG A 180 4.82 2.10 -3.78
CA ARG A 180 6.15 2.07 -4.40
C ARG A 180 7.05 1.06 -3.69
N LYS A 181 8.01 0.49 -4.43
CA LYS A 181 9.03 -0.39 -3.85
C LYS A 181 9.90 0.41 -2.87
N ASN A 182 10.42 -0.28 -1.85
CA ASN A 182 11.34 0.28 -0.85
C ASN A 182 10.76 1.44 -0.02
N GLN A 183 9.43 1.44 0.18
CA GLN A 183 8.76 2.34 1.13
C GLN A 183 8.89 1.78 2.55
N PHE A 184 9.38 2.60 3.47
CA PHE A 184 9.32 2.29 4.90
C PHE A 184 8.02 2.84 5.49
N ILE A 185 7.65 2.34 6.67
CA ILE A 185 6.44 2.77 7.37
C ILE A 185 6.44 4.27 7.69
N ASP A 186 7.61 4.88 7.93
CA ASP A 186 7.74 6.32 8.11
C ASP A 186 7.54 7.11 6.81
N ASP A 187 7.93 6.55 5.65
CA ASP A 187 7.65 7.16 4.35
C ASP A 187 6.14 7.17 4.09
N ILE A 188 5.48 6.04 4.35
CA ILE A 188 4.02 5.94 4.24
C ILE A 188 3.34 6.96 5.17
N TRP A 189 3.80 7.09 6.42
CA TRP A 189 3.26 8.07 7.34
C TRP A 189 3.49 9.51 6.87
N ALA A 190 4.66 9.81 6.30
CA ALA A 190 4.94 11.12 5.71
C ALA A 190 4.01 11.42 4.52
N HIS A 191 3.76 10.44 3.66
CA HIS A 191 2.82 10.57 2.54
C HIS A 191 1.38 10.83 3.01
N LEU A 192 0.92 10.11 4.04
CA LEU A 192 -0.39 10.33 4.66
C LEU A 192 -0.51 11.74 5.27
N LYS A 193 0.48 12.17 6.05
CA LYS A 193 0.51 13.54 6.62
C LYS A 193 0.47 14.61 5.52
N ALA A 194 1.28 14.45 4.48
CA ALA A 194 1.28 15.37 3.35
C ALA A 194 -0.08 15.40 2.64
N PHE A 195 -0.74 14.26 2.48
CA PHE A 195 -2.06 14.21 1.86
C PHE A 195 -3.14 14.88 2.72
N LYS A 196 -3.14 14.68 4.04
CA LYS A 196 -4.03 15.40 4.95
C LYS A 196 -3.86 16.92 4.84
N LEU A 197 -2.61 17.40 4.78
CA LEU A 197 -2.33 18.83 4.54
C LEU A 197 -2.86 19.31 3.18
N LYS A 198 -2.73 18.50 2.13
CA LYS A 198 -3.30 18.81 0.80
C LYS A 198 -4.82 18.91 0.85
N LEU A 199 -5.52 18.01 1.55
CA LEU A 199 -6.98 18.08 1.68
C LEU A 199 -7.44 19.39 2.34
N ASN A 200 -6.73 19.84 3.39
CA ASN A 200 -7.01 21.14 4.02
C ASN A 200 -6.73 22.32 3.09
N LEU A 201 -5.62 22.26 2.34
CA LEU A 201 -5.29 23.28 1.35
C LEU A 201 -6.38 23.36 0.27
N PHE A 202 -6.78 22.21 -0.29
CA PHE A 202 -7.82 22.11 -1.31
C PHE A 202 -9.15 22.68 -0.81
N ALA A 203 -9.58 22.32 0.41
CA ALA A 203 -10.79 22.89 0.99
C ALA A 203 -10.70 24.42 1.12
N GLY A 204 -9.58 24.95 1.63
CA GLY A 204 -9.38 26.39 1.77
C GLY A 204 -9.29 27.15 0.43
N GLN A 205 -8.87 26.48 -0.65
CA GLN A 205 -8.85 27.03 -1.99
C GLN A 205 -10.24 27.05 -2.62
N LEU A 206 -11.01 25.96 -2.51
CA LEU A 206 -12.40 25.92 -2.99
C LEU A 206 -13.26 26.99 -2.30
N ALA A 207 -13.05 27.25 -1.01
CA ALA A 207 -13.75 28.32 -0.28
C ALA A 207 -13.46 29.73 -0.82
N LYS A 208 -12.37 29.90 -1.58
CA LYS A 208 -11.94 31.14 -2.22
C LYS A 208 -12.14 31.11 -3.75
N ASN A 209 -12.87 30.11 -4.25
CA ASN A 209 -13.04 29.84 -5.68
C ASN A 209 -11.71 29.65 -6.44
N ASP A 210 -10.65 29.20 -5.75
CA ASP A 210 -9.38 28.82 -6.36
C ASP A 210 -9.43 27.34 -6.78
N LEU A 211 -9.45 27.11 -8.09
CA LEU A 211 -9.54 25.78 -8.69
C LEU A 211 -8.18 25.26 -9.19
N SER A 212 -7.06 25.85 -8.76
CA SER A 212 -5.71 25.55 -9.28
C SER A 212 -5.30 24.08 -9.23
N HIS A 213 -5.82 23.30 -8.27
CA HIS A 213 -5.55 21.86 -8.14
C HIS A 213 -6.69 20.96 -8.62
N PHE A 214 -7.72 21.53 -9.22
CA PHE A 214 -8.86 20.85 -9.82
C PHE A 214 -8.98 21.27 -11.29
N SER A 215 -8.02 20.81 -12.11
CA SER A 215 -7.90 21.20 -13.53
C SER A 215 -9.16 20.94 -14.36
N ARG A 216 -9.88 19.84 -14.09
CA ARG A 216 -11.11 19.49 -14.81
C ARG A 216 -12.25 20.36 -14.35
N LEU A 217 -12.37 20.59 -13.03
CA LEU A 217 -13.37 21.49 -12.49
C LEU A 217 -13.16 22.92 -13.01
N ASN A 218 -11.90 23.35 -13.12
CA ASN A 218 -11.53 24.65 -13.70
C ASN A 218 -11.81 24.77 -15.20
N SER A 219 -12.02 23.64 -15.90
CA SER A 219 -12.42 23.64 -17.32
C SER A 219 -13.93 23.80 -17.52
N ILE A 220 -14.72 23.68 -16.45
CA ILE A 220 -16.17 23.91 -16.50
C ILE A 220 -16.43 25.42 -16.59
N PRO A 221 -17.27 25.90 -17.54
CA PRO A 221 -17.45 27.33 -17.78
C PRO A 221 -17.94 28.15 -16.58
N SER A 222 -18.77 27.55 -15.72
CA SER A 222 -19.25 28.17 -14.48
C SER A 222 -19.59 27.06 -13.49
N VAL A 223 -19.04 27.14 -12.28
CA VAL A 223 -19.36 26.23 -11.19
C VAL A 223 -20.15 27.01 -10.14
N ASN A 224 -21.32 26.49 -9.78
CA ASN A 224 -22.19 27.07 -8.77
C ASN A 224 -21.47 27.20 -7.40
N GLU A 225 -21.59 28.35 -6.75
CA GLU A 225 -21.02 28.60 -5.41
C GLU A 225 -21.51 27.59 -4.36
N GLU A 226 -22.78 27.16 -4.44
CA GLU A 226 -23.33 26.13 -3.55
C GLU A 226 -22.59 24.79 -3.74
N LYS A 227 -22.23 24.45 -4.98
CA LYS A 227 -21.45 23.24 -5.28
C LYS A 227 -20.03 23.34 -4.74
N LEU A 228 -19.37 24.48 -4.91
CA LEU A 228 -18.03 24.70 -4.35
C LEU A 228 -18.03 24.52 -2.82
N LYS A 229 -19.06 25.03 -2.14
CA LYS A 229 -19.25 24.81 -0.70
C LYS A 229 -19.49 23.34 -0.35
N ASN A 230 -20.30 22.62 -1.13
CA ASN A 230 -20.53 21.18 -0.94
C ASN A 230 -19.24 20.36 -1.14
N TYR A 231 -18.39 20.74 -2.11
CA TYR A 231 -17.10 20.13 -2.36
C TYR A 231 -16.10 20.40 -1.24
N GLU A 232 -16.03 21.64 -0.77
CA GLU A 232 -15.25 22.04 0.41
C GLU A 232 -15.63 21.17 1.63
N ASP A 233 -16.93 21.07 1.93
CA ASP A 233 -17.42 20.27 3.05
C ASP A 233 -17.13 18.77 2.86
N GLY A 234 -17.20 18.27 1.62
CA GLY A 234 -16.76 16.92 1.26
C GLY A 234 -15.28 16.68 1.56
N LEU A 235 -14.40 17.63 1.24
CA LEU A 235 -12.96 17.54 1.53
C LEU A 235 -12.67 17.58 3.03
N LYS A 236 -13.39 18.42 3.80
CA LYS A 236 -13.28 18.44 5.28
C LYS A 236 -13.70 17.12 5.90
N LYS A 237 -14.81 16.53 5.45
CA LYS A 237 -15.27 15.20 5.89
C LYS A 237 -14.25 14.12 5.53
N LEU A 238 -13.68 14.17 4.33
CA LEU A 238 -12.64 13.24 3.90
C LEU A 238 -11.39 13.38 4.78
N HIS A 239 -10.93 14.60 5.06
CA HIS A 239 -9.82 14.86 5.98
C HIS A 239 -10.08 14.24 7.36
N PHE A 240 -11.27 14.46 7.93
CA PHE A 240 -11.65 13.86 9.21
C PHE A 240 -11.62 12.32 9.17
N GLU A 241 -12.10 11.69 8.09
CA GLU A 241 -12.01 10.24 7.94
C GLU A 241 -10.57 9.73 7.84
N PHE A 242 -9.67 10.47 7.20
CA PHE A 242 -8.24 10.16 7.24
C PHE A 242 -7.68 10.26 8.67
N GLU A 243 -8.01 11.30 9.43
CA GLU A 243 -7.58 11.41 10.83
C GLU A 243 -8.12 10.27 11.70
N ARG A 244 -9.37 9.87 11.49
CA ARG A 244 -10.02 8.82 12.27
C ARG A 244 -9.48 7.44 11.96
N ARG A 245 -9.20 7.14 10.69
CA ARG A 245 -8.80 5.79 10.27
C ARG A 245 -7.33 5.53 10.57
N PHE A 246 -6.45 6.48 10.28
CA PHE A 246 -5.00 6.33 10.45
C PHE A 246 -4.52 6.67 11.88
N GLN A 247 -5.37 6.48 12.90
CA GLN A 247 -5.01 6.70 14.30
C GLN A 247 -3.93 5.72 14.79
N ASP A 248 -3.89 4.51 14.22
CA ASP A 248 -2.86 3.52 14.48
C ASP A 248 -1.46 4.03 14.12
N PHE A 249 -1.33 4.74 13.00
CA PHE A 249 -0.08 5.41 12.62
C PHE A 249 0.27 6.58 13.55
N SER A 250 -0.72 7.37 13.95
CA SER A 250 -0.52 8.44 14.94
C SER A 250 -0.06 7.89 16.28
N ALA A 251 -0.55 6.72 16.69
CA ALA A 251 -0.21 6.08 17.97
C ALA A 251 1.25 5.63 18.03
N ILE A 252 1.85 5.25 16.90
CA ILE A 252 3.26 4.83 16.82
C ILE A 252 4.20 5.95 16.34
N GLN A 253 3.72 7.19 16.28
CA GLN A 253 4.47 8.29 15.70
C GLN A 253 5.82 8.52 16.40
N THR A 254 5.86 8.38 17.72
CA THR A 254 7.09 8.57 18.51
C THR A 254 8.14 7.53 18.16
N GLU A 255 7.74 6.26 18.04
CA GLU A 255 8.59 5.14 17.64
C GLU A 255 9.15 5.35 16.22
N LEU A 256 8.31 5.83 15.30
CA LEU A 256 8.74 6.19 13.95
C LEU A 256 9.76 7.33 13.95
N TYR A 257 9.60 8.33 14.83
CA TYR A 257 10.57 9.42 14.95
C TYR A 257 11.88 8.98 15.58
N ILE A 258 11.85 8.10 16.60
CA ILE A 258 13.06 7.51 17.18
C ILE A 258 13.85 6.77 16.09
N PHE A 259 13.15 6.03 15.22
CA PHE A 259 13.77 5.32 14.12
C PHE A 259 14.38 6.25 13.06
N THR A 260 13.62 7.27 12.63
CA THR A 260 14.01 8.12 11.48
C THR A 260 14.97 9.23 11.85
N MET A 261 14.81 9.83 13.03
CA MET A 261 15.55 11.00 13.49
C MET A 261 15.98 10.86 14.95
N PRO A 262 16.69 9.78 15.34
CA PRO A 262 17.08 9.51 16.73
C PRO A 262 17.87 10.66 17.36
N PHE A 263 18.58 11.46 16.57
CA PHE A 263 19.38 12.61 17.02
C PHE A 263 18.58 13.89 17.30
N ASN A 264 17.29 13.90 16.97
CA ASN A 264 16.41 15.08 17.06
C ASN A 264 15.16 14.83 17.92
N VAL A 265 14.97 13.60 18.42
CA VAL A 265 13.83 13.28 19.30
C VAL A 265 14.08 13.85 20.70
N ASN A 266 13.04 14.45 21.29
CA ASN A 266 13.07 14.85 22.69
C ASN A 266 13.14 13.60 23.59
N CYS A 267 14.25 13.41 24.30
CA CYS A 267 14.47 12.28 25.20
C CYS A 267 13.45 12.20 26.34
N GLU A 268 12.86 13.32 26.77
CA GLU A 268 11.85 13.31 27.84
C GLU A 268 10.48 12.80 27.35
N ALA A 269 10.24 12.86 26.04
CA ALA A 269 8.98 12.45 25.43
C ALA A 269 8.94 10.97 25.00
N VAL A 270 10.05 10.22 25.17
CA VAL A 270 10.12 8.79 24.85
C VAL A 270 9.93 7.94 26.11
N ARG A 271 9.65 6.64 25.92
CA ARG A 271 9.51 5.67 27.02
C ARG A 271 10.77 5.66 27.91
N SER A 272 10.57 5.51 29.21
CA SER A 272 11.63 5.62 30.24
C SER A 272 12.81 4.66 30.01
N ASP A 273 12.54 3.45 29.51
CA ASP A 273 13.54 2.44 29.16
C ASP A 273 14.47 2.86 28.02
N LEU A 274 14.05 3.79 27.16
CA LEU A 274 14.82 4.26 26.02
C LEU A 274 15.59 5.57 26.30
N GLN A 275 15.22 6.32 27.33
CA GLN A 275 15.72 7.70 27.53
C GLN A 275 17.23 7.76 27.68
N LEU A 276 17.81 6.97 28.58
CA LEU A 276 19.26 6.98 28.83
C LEU A 276 20.07 6.54 27.60
N GLY A 277 19.63 5.45 26.95
CA GLY A 277 20.28 4.98 25.72
C GLY A 277 20.18 5.98 24.58
N LEU A 278 19.08 6.72 24.49
CA LEU A 278 18.91 7.79 23.51
C LEU A 278 19.84 8.97 23.82
N ILE A 279 19.98 9.39 25.08
CA ILE A 279 20.92 10.44 25.50
C ILE A 279 22.36 10.07 25.14
N GLU A 280 22.78 8.84 25.43
CA GLU A 280 24.11 8.33 25.06
C GLU A 280 24.32 8.31 23.54
N LEU A 281 23.31 7.87 22.79
CA LEU A 281 23.33 7.86 21.33
C LEU A 281 23.47 9.29 20.78
N GLN A 282 22.63 10.21 21.26
CA GLN A 282 22.57 11.61 20.83
C GLN A 282 23.87 12.37 21.10
N SER A 283 24.57 12.03 22.19
CA SER A 283 25.85 12.62 22.58
C SER A 283 27.03 12.15 21.71
N ASN A 284 26.86 11.09 20.91
CA ASN A 284 27.93 10.56 20.07
C ASN A 284 27.99 11.25 18.70
N ASN A 285 28.87 12.24 18.58
CA ASN A 285 29.03 13.03 17.34
C ASN A 285 29.47 12.18 16.12
N HIS A 286 30.26 11.13 16.32
CA HIS A 286 30.68 10.25 15.22
C HIS A 286 29.49 9.47 14.64
N LEU A 287 28.62 8.94 15.51
CA LEU A 287 27.39 8.26 15.07
C LEU A 287 26.41 9.24 14.44
N LYS A 288 26.31 10.47 14.96
CA LYS A 288 25.47 11.52 14.36
C LYS A 288 25.90 11.81 12.92
N GLN A 289 27.19 12.03 12.69
CA GLN A 289 27.73 12.26 11.34
C GLN A 289 27.55 11.04 10.42
N SER A 290 27.84 9.84 10.93
CA SER A 290 27.67 8.60 10.18
C SER A 290 26.22 8.37 9.78
N PHE A 291 25.27 8.61 10.69
CA PHE A 291 23.84 8.42 10.45
C PHE A 291 23.28 9.32 9.35
N LEU A 292 23.78 10.55 9.22
CA LEU A 292 23.37 11.46 8.15
C LEU A 292 23.79 10.95 6.77
N ASN A 293 24.94 10.27 6.70
CA ASN A 293 25.51 9.78 5.44
C ASN A 293 25.07 8.35 5.08
N MET A 294 24.34 7.66 5.96
CA MET A 294 23.88 6.29 5.71
C MET A 294 22.59 6.23 4.88
N PRO A 295 22.48 5.32 3.90
CA PRO A 295 21.20 5.00 3.27
C PRO A 295 20.17 4.50 4.28
N LYS A 296 18.87 4.81 4.10
CA LYS A 296 17.79 4.42 5.02
C LYS A 296 17.78 2.92 5.36
N PHE A 297 18.00 2.04 4.39
CA PHE A 297 18.05 0.59 4.63
C PHE A 297 19.16 0.18 5.62
N ALA A 298 20.32 0.85 5.58
CA ALA A 298 21.43 0.58 6.48
C ALA A 298 21.17 1.12 7.91
N LYS A 299 20.31 2.13 8.05
CA LYS A 299 19.87 2.65 9.36
C LYS A 299 19.06 1.59 10.13
N GLN A 300 18.31 0.74 9.43
CA GLN A 300 17.51 -0.31 10.06
C GLN A 300 18.36 -1.35 10.79
N ASP A 301 19.49 -1.73 10.20
CA ASP A 301 20.45 -2.63 10.84
C ASP A 301 21.14 -1.97 12.04
N CYS A 302 21.45 -0.67 11.94
CA CYS A 302 22.15 0.08 12.99
C CYS A 302 21.28 0.36 14.23
N CYS A 303 19.99 0.66 14.05
CA CYS A 303 19.05 0.85 15.16
C CYS A 303 18.80 -0.47 15.92
N LYS A 304 18.72 -1.62 15.21
CA LYS A 304 18.63 -2.95 15.84
C LYS A 304 19.87 -3.30 16.66
N LEU A 305 21.06 -3.01 16.14
CA LEU A 305 22.34 -3.37 16.78
C LEU A 305 22.58 -2.69 18.13
N ARG A 306 21.98 -1.50 18.38
CA ARG A 306 22.19 -0.78 19.65
C ARG A 306 21.06 -0.88 20.67
N LEU A 307 19.80 -0.91 20.24
CA LEU A 307 18.68 -1.07 21.17
C LEU A 307 18.71 -2.45 21.86
N LEU A 308 19.08 -3.52 21.12
CA LEU A 308 19.30 -4.85 21.70
C LEU A 308 20.54 -4.94 22.62
N SER A 309 21.54 -4.07 22.43
CA SER A 309 22.72 -4.05 23.30
C SER A 309 22.49 -3.34 24.64
N VAL A 310 21.40 -2.57 24.76
CA VAL A 310 20.98 -1.96 26.03
C VAL A 310 20.12 -2.92 26.86
N GLU A 311 19.33 -3.79 26.21
CA GLU A 311 18.52 -4.82 26.90
C GLU A 311 19.32 -5.98 27.50
N TYR A 312 20.63 -6.09 27.22
CA TYR A 312 21.50 -7.16 27.75
C TYR A 312 22.62 -6.64 28.68
N ARG A 313 22.24 -5.98 29.78
CA ARG A 313 23.07 -5.93 31.00
C ARG A 313 22.23 -6.30 32.21
N SER A 314 22.21 -7.59 32.53
CA SER A 314 21.82 -8.06 33.86
C SER A 314 22.77 -7.47 34.91
N PRO A 315 22.30 -7.09 36.11
CA PRO A 315 23.17 -6.60 37.18
C PRO A 315 24.09 -7.72 37.71
N PRO A 316 25.33 -7.42 38.14
CA PRO A 316 26.25 -8.45 38.62
C PRO A 316 25.75 -9.05 39.93
N THR A 317 25.49 -10.36 39.91
CA THR A 317 25.25 -11.14 41.12
C THR A 317 26.56 -11.38 41.86
N VAL A 318 26.45 -11.35 43.19
CA VAL A 318 27.53 -11.35 44.20
C VAL A 318 28.60 -12.44 44.00
N ALA A 319 29.84 -12.04 44.27
CA ALA A 319 31.06 -12.82 44.16
C ALA A 319 31.06 -14.15 44.94
N LEU A 320 31.56 -15.22 44.31
CA LEU A 320 32.22 -16.33 45.00
C LEU A 320 33.50 -16.74 44.25
N ARG A 321 34.50 -17.09 45.06
CA ARG A 321 35.94 -17.15 44.78
C ARG A 321 36.36 -18.22 43.76
N SER A 322 37.34 -17.88 42.93
CA SER A 322 38.22 -18.80 42.17
C SER A 322 39.26 -19.49 43.07
N PRO A 323 39.78 -20.69 42.70
CA PRO A 323 41.14 -20.77 42.11
C PRO A 323 41.35 -22.00 41.16
N PRO A 324 42.57 -22.31 40.64
CA PRO A 324 43.41 -21.50 39.74
C PRO A 324 43.82 -22.25 38.43
N THR A 325 44.08 -21.43 37.38
CA THR A 325 45.03 -21.54 36.25
C THR A 325 45.34 -22.87 35.54
N ARG A 326 45.23 -22.87 34.19
CA ARG A 326 46.30 -23.29 33.25
C ARG A 326 46.12 -22.67 31.85
N GLN A 327 47.12 -21.91 31.42
CA GLN A 327 47.38 -21.52 30.02
C GLN A 327 47.92 -22.72 29.25
N ILE A 328 47.72 -22.75 27.92
CA ILE A 328 48.72 -23.11 26.90
C ILE A 328 48.24 -22.53 25.56
N SER A 329 49.14 -21.78 24.94
CA SER A 329 49.14 -21.30 23.57
C SER A 329 49.30 -22.47 22.57
N ASP A 330 48.86 -22.30 21.33
CA ASP A 330 49.79 -22.31 20.18
C ASP A 330 49.08 -22.16 18.84
N PHE A 331 49.73 -21.37 18.00
CA PHE A 331 49.52 -21.15 16.57
C PHE A 331 49.42 -22.46 15.77
N LEU A 332 48.72 -22.44 14.63
CA LEU A 332 49.32 -22.58 13.30
C LEU A 332 48.27 -22.33 12.20
N ALA A 333 48.59 -21.41 11.29
CA ALA A 333 47.91 -21.21 10.02
C ALA A 333 48.74 -21.85 8.90
N SER A 334 48.12 -22.54 7.92
CA SER A 334 48.49 -22.44 6.48
C SER A 334 47.62 -23.31 5.54
N LYS A 335 46.89 -22.60 4.66
CA LYS A 335 46.66 -22.77 3.20
C LYS A 335 46.50 -24.13 2.50
N ARG A 336 45.44 -24.15 1.65
CA ARG A 336 45.22 -24.66 0.25
C ARG A 336 43.87 -25.41 0.22
N GLY A 337 42.92 -25.24 -0.69
CA GLY A 337 42.76 -24.59 -1.99
C GLY A 337 41.45 -25.13 -2.63
N ILE A 338 40.82 -24.35 -3.49
CA ILE A 338 39.47 -24.51 -4.06
C ILE A 338 39.40 -25.62 -5.15
N ASN A 339 38.30 -26.39 -5.19
CA ASN A 339 37.75 -27.11 -6.37
C ASN A 339 36.21 -27.10 -6.25
N LEU A 340 35.51 -26.22 -6.98
CA LEU A 340 34.86 -26.45 -8.29
C LEU A 340 33.61 -27.36 -8.25
N LEU A 341 32.46 -26.68 -8.46
CA LEU A 341 31.18 -27.10 -9.04
C LEU A 341 31.10 -28.52 -9.65
N ARG A 342 30.04 -29.26 -9.29
CA ARG A 342 29.34 -30.15 -10.22
C ARG A 342 27.83 -29.89 -10.17
N TYR A 343 27.32 -29.47 -11.32
CA TYR A 343 25.91 -29.51 -11.72
C TYR A 343 25.44 -30.97 -11.81
N PHE A 344 24.17 -31.22 -11.49
CA PHE A 344 23.45 -32.39 -11.96
C PHE A 344 22.16 -31.94 -12.66
N ASP A 345 22.10 -32.24 -13.95
CA ASP A 345 20.92 -32.18 -14.81
C ASP A 345 19.91 -33.29 -14.45
N VAL A 346 18.61 -33.03 -14.69
CA VAL A 346 17.55 -34.05 -14.72
C VAL A 346 16.79 -33.92 -16.06
N PRO A 347 16.48 -35.02 -16.78
CA PRO A 347 16.12 -35.00 -18.20
C PRO A 347 14.61 -34.84 -18.49
N PRO A 348 14.22 -34.54 -19.75
CA PRO A 348 12.86 -34.19 -20.15
C PRO A 348 12.08 -35.32 -20.86
N THR A 349 10.81 -35.52 -20.49
CA THR A 349 9.72 -36.12 -21.30
C THR A 349 8.40 -35.72 -20.61
N LEU A 350 7.34 -35.19 -21.22
CA LEU A 350 6.68 -35.50 -22.49
C LEU A 350 5.87 -34.28 -22.97
N ILE A 351 5.89 -34.04 -24.29
CA ILE A 351 5.23 -32.95 -25.02
C ILE A 351 3.84 -33.41 -25.54
N ARG A 352 2.85 -32.50 -25.46
CA ARG A 352 1.78 -32.27 -26.46
C ARG A 352 1.35 -30.80 -26.31
N GLY A 353 1.91 -29.88 -27.09
CA GLY A 353 1.29 -29.32 -28.32
C GLY A 353 0.15 -28.34 -27.96
N LEU A 354 0.26 -27.03 -28.16
CA LEU A 354 0.15 -26.40 -29.48
C LEU A 354 0.49 -24.88 -29.47
N LYS A 355 1.27 -24.51 -30.49
CA LYS A 355 1.26 -23.28 -31.32
C LYS A 355 1.38 -21.89 -30.70
N LEU A 356 2.56 -21.29 -30.93
CA LEU A 356 2.86 -19.87 -30.92
C LEU A 356 2.43 -19.25 -32.27
N GLU A 357 1.66 -18.16 -32.24
CA GLU A 357 1.61 -17.17 -33.33
C GLU A 357 1.90 -15.78 -32.73
N SER A 358 2.69 -15.02 -33.49
CA SER A 358 3.44 -13.83 -33.12
C SER A 358 2.59 -12.57 -32.90
N ALA A 359 2.93 -11.78 -31.87
CA ALA A 359 2.56 -10.37 -31.79
C ALA A 359 3.84 -9.51 -31.73
N HIS A 360 4.12 -8.82 -32.83
CA HIS A 360 4.89 -7.58 -32.81
C HIS A 360 3.96 -6.43 -32.43
N GLU A 361 4.58 -5.37 -31.90
CA GLU A 361 4.02 -4.08 -31.47
C GLU A 361 3.50 -4.01 -30.02
N VAL A 362 4.43 -3.56 -29.17
CA VAL A 362 4.26 -3.09 -27.80
C VAL A 362 3.87 -1.60 -27.85
N PRO A 363 2.87 -1.17 -27.08
CA PRO A 363 2.97 0.09 -26.37
C PRO A 363 2.93 -0.11 -24.85
N GLU A 364 3.76 0.66 -24.17
CA GLU A 364 3.95 0.68 -22.72
C GLU A 364 2.65 0.97 -21.96
N CYS A 365 2.06 -0.05 -21.36
CA CYS A 365 1.34 0.08 -20.10
C CYS A 365 1.45 -1.23 -19.33
N GLY A 366 2.53 -1.36 -18.56
CA GLY A 366 2.83 -2.55 -17.78
C GLY A 366 1.91 -2.67 -16.56
N VAL A 367 0.71 -3.21 -16.75
CA VAL A 367 -0.05 -3.86 -15.69
C VAL A 367 -0.02 -5.35 -15.97
N TYR A 368 0.78 -6.09 -15.19
CA TYR A 368 0.79 -7.55 -15.23
C TYR A 368 -0.63 -8.05 -14.88
N SER A 369 -1.34 -8.55 -15.88
CA SER A 369 -2.55 -9.34 -15.69
C SER A 369 -2.13 -10.76 -15.34
N SER A 370 -2.49 -11.22 -14.14
CA SER A 370 -2.52 -12.64 -13.81
C SER A 370 -3.96 -13.11 -13.88
N LEU A 371 -4.27 -13.92 -14.89
CA LEU A 371 -5.49 -14.71 -15.00
C LEU A 371 -5.69 -15.55 -13.73
N THR A 372 -6.86 -15.48 -13.11
CA THR A 372 -7.28 -16.38 -12.02
C THR A 372 -8.50 -17.19 -12.45
N PHE A 373 -8.29 -18.49 -12.63
CA PHE A 373 -9.36 -19.48 -12.48
C PHE A 373 -9.54 -19.78 -10.98
N GLY A 374 -10.77 -20.09 -10.60
CA GLY A 374 -11.21 -20.25 -9.22
C GLY A 374 -10.41 -21.30 -8.45
N LEU A 375 -9.93 -20.88 -7.27
CA LEU A 375 -9.71 -21.57 -5.99
C LEU A 375 -8.74 -20.67 -5.20
N GLY A 376 -9.07 -20.34 -3.95
CA GLY A 376 -8.27 -19.42 -3.13
C GLY A 376 -6.90 -19.99 -2.79
N TRP A 377 -5.87 -19.13 -2.76
CA TRP A 377 -4.51 -19.48 -2.35
C TRP A 377 -3.96 -18.49 -1.33
N VAL A 378 -3.20 -18.98 -0.36
CA VAL A 378 -2.30 -18.20 0.51
C VAL A 378 -0.92 -18.22 -0.14
N GLY A 379 -0.39 -17.04 -0.46
CA GLY A 379 0.94 -16.90 -1.07
C GLY A 379 1.94 -16.35 -0.06
N PHE A 380 3.06 -17.06 0.13
CA PHE A 380 4.24 -16.55 0.84
C PHE A 380 5.22 -15.99 -0.19
N ARG A 381 5.66 -14.74 -0.01
CA ARG A 381 6.76 -14.18 -0.82
C ARG A 381 7.93 -13.83 0.09
N THR A 382 9.00 -14.61 -0.01
CA THR A 382 10.31 -14.29 0.55
C THR A 382 11.06 -13.38 -0.42
N LEU A 383 11.38 -12.16 -0.01
CA LEU A 383 12.31 -11.30 -0.74
C LEU A 383 13.72 -11.53 -0.16
N THR A 384 14.52 -12.34 -0.84
CA THR A 384 15.97 -12.44 -0.55
C THR A 384 16.70 -11.36 -1.34
N ALA A 385 17.25 -10.36 -0.65
CA ALA A 385 18.23 -9.46 -1.27
C ALA A 385 19.52 -10.26 -1.55
N GLY A 386 19.98 -10.24 -2.81
CA GLY A 386 21.16 -10.99 -3.26
C GLY A 386 22.42 -10.63 -2.46
N THR A 387 23.16 -11.66 -2.04
CA THR A 387 24.40 -11.55 -1.26
C THR A 387 25.62 -11.46 -2.18
N GLN A 388 26.52 -10.50 -1.92
CA GLN A 388 27.93 -10.63 -2.30
C GLN A 388 28.64 -11.57 -1.31
N PRO A 389 29.58 -12.42 -1.77
CA PRO A 389 30.23 -13.40 -0.92
C PRO A 389 31.37 -12.74 -0.13
N ASN A 390 31.07 -12.31 1.09
CA ASN A 390 31.98 -12.22 2.26
C ASN A 390 31.47 -11.18 3.27
N SER A 391 30.35 -11.47 3.94
CA SER A 391 30.10 -10.91 5.27
C SER A 391 29.12 -11.80 6.02
N LEU A 392 29.50 -12.24 7.22
CA LEU A 392 28.56 -12.73 8.22
C LEU A 392 27.61 -11.59 8.58
N ARG A 393 26.43 -11.55 7.95
CA ARG A 393 25.29 -10.72 8.38
C ARG A 393 24.04 -11.56 8.41
N HIS A 394 23.27 -11.42 9.49
CA HIS A 394 21.96 -12.03 9.66
C HIS A 394 21.03 -11.61 8.51
N GLN A 395 20.31 -12.58 7.95
CA GLN A 395 19.25 -12.34 6.97
C GLN A 395 18.06 -11.67 7.67
N THR A 396 17.68 -10.47 7.25
CA THR A 396 16.37 -9.91 7.58
C THR A 396 15.38 -10.43 6.55
N GLN A 397 14.53 -11.38 6.94
CA GLN A 397 13.41 -11.84 6.12
C GLN A 397 12.18 -11.00 6.43
N THR A 398 11.67 -10.29 5.43
CA THR A 398 10.35 -9.64 5.50
C THR A 398 9.32 -10.63 4.99
N LEU A 399 8.44 -11.10 5.88
CA LEU A 399 7.30 -11.93 5.53
C LEU A 399 6.08 -11.05 5.31
N SER A 400 5.51 -11.12 4.10
CA SER A 400 4.21 -10.53 3.81
C SER A 400 3.22 -11.64 3.50
N LEU A 401 2.21 -11.77 4.36
CA LEU A 401 1.06 -12.63 4.15
C LEU A 401 0.01 -11.84 3.38
N TRP A 402 -0.45 -12.38 2.25
CA TRP A 402 -1.56 -11.79 1.49
C TRP A 402 -2.68 -12.82 1.40
N TRP A 403 -3.86 -12.44 1.90
CA TRP A 403 -5.10 -13.19 1.72
C TRP A 403 -5.93 -12.54 0.61
N ASN A 404 -6.27 -13.30 -0.44
CA ASN A 404 -7.06 -12.80 -1.54
C ASN A 404 -8.51 -13.30 -1.38
N SER A 405 -9.33 -12.58 -0.61
CA SER A 405 -10.76 -12.89 -0.48
C SER A 405 -11.53 -12.30 -1.67
N SER A 406 -11.80 -13.12 -2.68
CA SER A 406 -12.88 -12.82 -3.63
C SER A 406 -14.21 -13.28 -3.01
N PHE A 407 -14.87 -12.41 -2.24
CA PHE A 407 -16.28 -12.61 -1.87
C PHE A 407 -17.05 -11.29 -2.01
N PRO A 408 -18.25 -11.29 -2.62
CA PRO A 408 -19.07 -10.10 -2.75
C PRO A 408 -19.69 -9.76 -1.38
N GLU A 409 -19.49 -8.52 -0.94
CA GLU A 409 -20.21 -7.94 0.21
C GLU A 409 -21.73 -8.09 -0.04
N ARG A 410 -22.40 -8.89 0.80
CA ARG A 410 -23.85 -8.92 0.88
C ARG A 410 -24.31 -7.70 1.67
N LEU A 411 -25.29 -7.02 1.09
CA LEU A 411 -26.08 -5.94 1.65
C LEU A 411 -26.57 -6.28 3.08
N CYS A 412 -26.34 -5.35 4.01
CA CYS A 412 -27.31 -5.01 5.05
C CYS A 412 -27.62 -3.52 4.90
#